data_AF-A0A3E0KAA0-F1
#
_entry.id   AF-A0A3E0KAA0-F1
#
_cell.length_a   1.000
_cell.length_b   1.000
_cell.length_c   1.000
_cell.angle_alpha   90.00
_cell.angle_beta   90.00
_cell.angle_gamma   90.00
#
_symmetry.space_group_name_H-M   'P 1'
#
loop_
_entity.id
_entity.type
_entity.pdbx_description
1 polymer ?
#
loop_
_entity_poly.entity_id
_entity_poly.type
_entity_poly.pdbx_seq_one_letter_code
_entity_poly.pdbx_strand_id
1 'polypeptide(L)'
;MARAGVAAAVVLVAAVFVSANFLTEYWWFDALGQAGVFWRLFAWPWGVRLAGTVLFASFIYLNLRLTQPAVARAVFRFQERVPSFVSGAFVRRASLVVSVVFGFLASEALAQQWPVIARFAHREPFGIADPLFGRDVGFYMFELPFWRMLHGSAAGVVALTAVFVLAVYMLARAVEWTRSRLFLNDGPRRHLLALAAAGAPPKAPDYRLALFELLFSR
;
A
#
# COMPACT_ATOMS: atom_id res chain seq x y z
N MET A 1 7.02 17.36 34.28
CA MET A 1 7.33 16.03 34.86
C MET A 1 6.09 15.13 34.95
N ALA A 2 4.95 15.60 35.50
CA ALA A 2 3.72 14.78 35.60
C ALA A 2 3.22 14.16 34.26
N ARG A 3 3.20 14.91 33.15
CA ARG A 3 2.77 14.39 31.82
C ARG A 3 3.65 13.26 31.28
N ALA A 4 4.96 13.31 31.56
CA ALA A 4 5.90 12.28 31.15
C ALA A 4 5.75 11.00 32.00
N GLY A 5 5.49 11.16 33.31
CA GLY A 5 5.17 10.03 34.20
C GLY A 5 3.87 9.33 33.83
N VAL A 6 2.83 10.10 33.47
CA VAL A 6 1.55 9.54 32.98
C VAL A 6 1.73 8.81 31.65
N ALA A 7 2.46 9.40 30.68
CA ALA A 7 2.73 8.73 29.41
C ALA A 7 3.53 7.42 29.59
N ALA A 8 4.55 7.43 30.45
CA ALA A 8 5.33 6.23 30.77
C ALA A 8 4.47 5.15 31.44
N ALA A 9 3.59 5.53 32.37
CA ALA A 9 2.66 4.60 33.01
C ALA A 9 1.67 4.00 32.00
N VAL A 10 1.12 4.81 31.08
CA VAL A 10 0.21 4.33 30.03
C VAL A 10 0.92 3.34 29.10
N VAL A 11 2.15 3.65 28.67
CA VAL A 11 2.94 2.75 27.82
C VAL A 11 3.25 1.44 28.54
N LEU A 12 3.62 1.50 29.82
CA LEU A 12 3.90 0.32 30.63
C LEU A 12 2.66 -0.57 30.77
N VAL A 13 1.52 0.03 31.13
CA VAL A 13 0.25 -0.71 31.26
C VAL A 13 -0.14 -1.35 29.93
N ALA A 14 -0.08 -0.60 28.82
CA ALA A 14 -0.35 -1.15 27.49
C ALA A 14 0.60 -2.30 27.15
N ALA A 15 1.90 -2.17 27.43
CA ALA A 15 2.88 -3.22 27.20
C ALA A 15 2.56 -4.49 28.00
N VAL A 16 2.23 -4.35 29.29
CA VAL A 16 1.84 -5.49 30.15
C VAL A 16 0.61 -6.20 29.59
N PHE A 17 -0.44 -5.45 29.22
CA PHE A 17 -1.65 -6.04 28.65
C PHE A 17 -1.38 -6.75 27.33
N VAL A 18 -0.60 -6.15 26.42
CA VAL A 18 -0.25 -6.76 25.14
C VAL A 18 0.56 -8.04 25.34
N SER A 19 1.57 -8.00 26.20
CA SER A 19 2.40 -9.16 26.51
C SER A 19 1.60 -10.27 27.19
N ALA A 20 0.71 -9.95 28.13
CA ALA A 20 -0.13 -10.93 28.81
C ALA A 20 -1.08 -11.64 27.83
N ASN A 21 -1.75 -10.91 26.95
CA ASN A 21 -2.60 -11.50 25.92
C ASN A 21 -1.78 -12.41 24.98
N PHE A 22 -0.61 -11.93 24.52
CA PHE A 22 0.25 -12.71 23.63
C PHE A 22 0.75 -14.01 24.27
N LEU A 23 1.24 -13.95 25.51
CA LEU A 23 1.73 -15.11 26.25
C LEU A 23 0.61 -16.11 26.55
N THR A 24 -0.57 -15.61 26.93
CA THR A 24 -1.73 -16.45 27.22
C THR A 24 -2.17 -17.20 25.97
N GLU A 25 -2.25 -16.52 24.83
CA GLU A 25 -2.59 -17.14 23.56
C GLU A 25 -1.55 -18.18 23.14
N TYR A 26 -0.25 -17.85 23.23
CA TYR A 26 0.83 -18.78 22.92
C TYR A 26 0.77 -20.04 23.80
N TRP A 27 0.65 -19.90 25.12
CA TRP A 27 0.57 -21.04 26.04
C TRP A 27 -0.69 -21.87 25.83
N TRP A 28 -1.80 -21.25 25.43
CA TRP A 28 -3.01 -21.98 25.05
C TRP A 28 -2.77 -22.87 23.83
N PHE A 29 -2.15 -22.34 22.76
CA PHE A 29 -1.79 -23.13 21.58
C PHE A 29 -0.75 -24.22 21.89
N ASP A 30 0.23 -23.92 22.74
CA ASP A 30 1.26 -24.86 23.15
C ASP A 30 0.69 -26.03 23.99
N ALA A 31 -0.23 -25.73 24.92
CA ALA A 31 -0.92 -26.74 25.72
C ALA A 31 -1.75 -27.73 24.86
N LEU A 32 -2.21 -27.29 23.69
CA LEU A 32 -2.91 -28.12 22.72
C LEU A 32 -1.96 -28.87 21.75
N GLY A 33 -0.65 -28.71 21.90
CA GLY A 33 0.35 -29.25 20.96
C GLY A 33 0.33 -28.56 19.59
N GLN A 34 -0.29 -27.38 19.48
CA GLN A 34 -0.51 -26.64 18.24
C GLN A 34 0.28 -25.32 18.18
N ALA A 35 1.42 -25.21 18.88
CA ALA A 35 2.29 -24.03 18.88
C ALA A 35 2.67 -23.57 17.45
N GLY A 36 2.79 -24.50 16.49
CA GLY A 36 3.05 -24.17 15.09
C GLY A 36 1.92 -23.38 14.42
N VAL A 37 0.66 -23.57 14.82
CA VAL A 37 -0.48 -22.80 14.30
C VAL A 37 -0.41 -21.35 14.78
N PHE A 38 -0.08 -21.13 16.04
CA PHE A 38 0.13 -19.78 16.59
C PHE A 38 1.17 -18.99 15.78
N TRP A 39 2.34 -19.58 15.55
CA TRP A 39 3.38 -18.93 14.77
C TRP A 39 2.97 -18.66 13.32
N ARG A 40 2.14 -19.52 12.70
CA ARG A 40 1.58 -19.26 11.37
C ARG A 40 0.60 -18.08 11.39
N LEU A 41 -0.32 -18.06 12.35
CA LEU A 41 -1.30 -16.97 12.51
C LEU A 41 -0.61 -15.62 12.79
N PHE A 42 0.52 -15.65 13.48
CA PHE A 42 1.34 -14.46 13.70
C PHE A 42 2.18 -14.09 12.47
N ALA A 43 2.85 -15.06 11.84
CA ALA A 43 3.80 -14.80 10.76
C ALA A 43 3.13 -14.32 9.47
N TRP A 44 1.94 -14.84 9.11
CA TRP A 44 1.28 -14.47 7.85
C TRP A 44 0.95 -12.98 7.73
N PRO A 45 0.20 -12.35 8.67
CA PRO A 45 -0.09 -10.92 8.60
C PRO A 45 1.18 -10.06 8.54
N TRP A 46 2.18 -10.38 9.36
CA TRP A 46 3.46 -9.65 9.36
C TRP A 46 4.27 -9.85 8.08
N GLY A 47 4.33 -11.06 7.55
CA GLY A 47 5.00 -11.36 6.28
C GLY A 47 4.37 -10.62 5.12
N VAL A 48 3.03 -10.65 5.02
CA VAL A 48 2.28 -9.89 4.00
C VAL A 48 2.49 -8.39 4.16
N ARG A 49 2.46 -7.86 5.39
CA ARG A 49 2.69 -6.44 5.65
C ARG A 49 4.08 -5.99 5.22
N LEU A 50 5.13 -6.73 5.59
CA LEU A 50 6.50 -6.39 5.22
C LEU A 50 6.72 -6.50 3.71
N ALA A 51 6.22 -7.56 3.07
CA ALA A 51 6.30 -7.72 1.62
C ALA A 51 5.53 -6.60 0.88
N GLY A 52 4.31 -6.29 1.34
CA GLY A 52 3.48 -5.20 0.83
C GLY A 52 4.13 -3.84 1.03
N THR A 53 4.78 -3.61 2.18
CA THR A 53 5.54 -2.39 2.46
C THR A 53 6.66 -2.21 1.44
N VAL A 54 7.47 -3.24 1.19
CA VAL A 54 8.55 -3.17 0.19
C VAL A 54 7.99 -2.89 -1.19
N LEU A 55 6.93 -3.60 -1.60
CA LEU A 55 6.30 -3.42 -2.91
C LEU A 55 5.75 -2.00 -3.10
N PHE A 56 4.91 -1.55 -2.16
CA PHE A 56 4.24 -0.25 -2.25
C PHE A 56 5.21 0.91 -2.05
N ALA A 57 6.14 0.81 -1.10
CA ALA A 57 7.17 1.83 -0.90
C ALA A 57 8.06 1.96 -2.14
N SER A 58 8.44 0.83 -2.78
CA SER A 58 9.21 0.88 -4.02
C SER A 58 8.43 1.57 -5.13
N PHE A 59 7.15 1.24 -5.31
CA PHE A 59 6.30 1.88 -6.30
C PHE A 59 6.16 3.39 -6.07
N ILE A 60 5.83 3.81 -4.84
CA ILE A 60 5.71 5.23 -4.47
C ILE A 60 7.05 5.94 -4.67
N TYR A 61 8.16 5.36 -4.20
CA TYR A 61 9.48 5.96 -4.29
C TYR A 61 9.94 6.16 -5.73
N LEU A 62 9.71 5.17 -6.61
CA LEU A 62 10.06 5.28 -8.02
C LEU A 62 9.29 6.42 -8.69
N ASN A 63 7.99 6.54 -8.43
CA ASN A 63 7.18 7.64 -8.96
C ASN A 63 7.60 9.01 -8.40
N LEU A 64 7.91 9.10 -7.10
CA LEU A 64 8.46 10.33 -6.52
C LEU A 64 9.85 10.67 -7.04
N ARG A 65 10.66 9.68 -7.38
CA ARG A 65 11.97 9.91 -8.01
C ARG A 65 11.82 10.58 -9.39
N LEU A 66 10.77 10.24 -10.15
CA LEU A 66 10.46 10.87 -11.43
C LEU A 66 10.08 12.36 -11.31
N THR A 67 9.66 12.82 -10.14
CA THR A 67 9.35 14.25 -9.92
C THR A 67 10.59 15.07 -9.55
N GLN A 68 11.70 14.44 -9.15
CA GLN A 68 12.91 15.14 -8.68
C GLN A 68 13.49 16.15 -9.68
N PRO A 69 13.53 15.90 -11.01
CA PRO A 69 14.02 16.91 -11.96
C PRO A 69 13.14 18.16 -12.01
N ALA A 70 11.83 18.04 -11.74
CA ALA A 70 10.94 19.20 -11.64
C ALA A 70 11.21 19.98 -10.35
N VAL A 71 11.37 19.28 -9.22
CA VAL A 71 11.70 19.88 -7.93
C VAL A 71 13.06 20.59 -7.97
N ALA A 72 14.09 19.94 -8.53
CA ALA A 72 15.43 20.51 -8.63
C ALA A 72 15.45 21.81 -9.44
N ARG A 73 14.70 21.87 -10.55
CA ARG A 73 14.55 23.11 -11.35
C ARG A 73 13.86 24.22 -10.56
N ALA A 74 12.82 23.90 -9.80
CA ALA A 74 12.13 24.87 -8.95
C ALA A 74 13.04 25.40 -7.83
N VAL A 75 13.77 24.52 -7.14
CA VAL A 75 14.71 24.90 -6.08
C VAL A 75 15.84 25.78 -6.64
N PHE A 76 16.43 25.41 -7.77
CA PHE A 76 17.49 26.20 -8.40
C PHE A 76 17.01 27.60 -8.84
N ARG A 77 15.83 27.68 -9.47
CA ARG A 77 15.26 28.94 -9.97
C ARG A 77 14.89 29.91 -8.85
N PHE A 78 14.52 29.40 -7.67
CA PHE A 78 14.06 30.21 -6.54
C PHE A 78 14.91 29.97 -5.29
N GLN A 79 16.22 29.80 -5.47
CA GLN A 79 17.17 29.57 -4.37
C GLN A 79 17.06 30.61 -3.24
N GLU A 80 16.64 31.84 -3.56
CA GLU A 80 16.46 32.93 -2.59
C GLU A 80 15.21 32.78 -1.71
N ARG A 81 14.21 32.02 -2.17
CA ARG A 81 12.94 31.77 -1.46
C ARG A 81 12.88 30.39 -0.79
N VAL A 82 13.84 29.51 -1.12
CA VAL A 82 13.88 28.14 -0.62
C VAL A 82 14.95 28.04 0.47
N PRO A 83 14.64 27.50 1.66
CA PRO A 83 15.63 27.32 2.70
C PRO A 83 16.83 26.48 2.24
N SER A 84 18.04 26.85 2.67
CA SER A 84 19.30 26.20 2.26
C SER A 84 19.40 24.71 2.60
N PHE A 85 18.62 24.23 3.57
CA PHE A 85 18.56 22.79 3.91
C PHE A 85 17.83 21.95 2.85
N VAL A 86 17.01 22.55 1.99
CA VAL A 86 16.25 21.87 0.93
C VAL A 86 17.19 21.58 -0.25
N SER A 87 18.07 20.61 -0.06
CA SER A 87 18.96 20.08 -1.09
C SER A 87 18.32 18.92 -1.85
N GLY A 88 18.85 18.57 -3.03
CA GLY A 88 18.43 17.36 -3.74
C GLY A 88 18.59 16.08 -2.92
N ALA A 89 19.60 16.02 -2.04
CA ALA A 89 19.78 14.91 -1.10
C ALA A 89 18.68 14.88 -0.02
N PHE A 90 18.28 16.04 0.50
CA PHE A 90 17.16 16.15 1.44
C PHE A 90 15.85 15.69 0.80
N VAL A 91 15.53 16.18 -0.41
CA VAL A 91 14.32 15.76 -1.14
C VAL A 91 14.32 14.25 -1.38
N ARG A 92 15.45 13.66 -1.79
CA ARG A 92 15.55 12.21 -2.01
C ARG A 92 15.33 11.41 -0.72
N ARG A 93 15.91 11.84 0.40
CA ARG A 93 15.71 11.20 1.71
C ARG A 93 14.27 11.35 2.19
N ALA A 94 13.69 12.54 2.04
CA ALA A 94 12.29 12.79 2.37
C ALA A 94 11.35 11.90 1.53
N SER A 95 11.57 11.80 0.21
CA SER A 95 10.82 10.89 -0.65
C SER A 95 10.93 9.43 -0.20
N LEU A 96 12.12 8.98 0.22
CA LEU A 96 12.30 7.62 0.73
C LEU A 96 11.51 7.40 2.03
N VAL A 97 11.62 8.31 3.00
CA VAL A 97 10.90 8.22 4.28
C VAL A 97 9.40 8.22 4.05
N VAL A 98 8.89 9.15 3.24
CA VAL A 98 7.46 9.21 2.87
C VAL A 98 7.04 7.89 2.21
N SER A 99 7.83 7.35 1.30
CA SER A 99 7.48 6.10 0.60
C SER A 99 7.44 4.90 1.55
N VAL A 100 8.38 4.79 2.49
CA VAL A 100 8.39 3.71 3.49
C VAL A 100 7.22 3.82 4.45
N VAL A 101 6.97 5.03 4.98
CA VAL A 101 5.87 5.27 5.92
C VAL A 101 4.52 4.99 5.27
N PHE A 102 4.26 5.58 4.11
CA PHE A 102 2.97 5.38 3.43
C PHE A 102 2.85 4.02 2.75
N GLY A 103 3.95 3.40 2.33
CA GLY A 103 3.96 2.01 1.89
C GLY A 103 3.59 1.05 3.02
N PHE A 104 4.11 1.28 4.24
CA PHE A 104 3.75 0.52 5.42
C PHE A 104 2.27 0.69 5.78
N LEU A 105 1.78 1.94 5.84
CA LEU A 105 0.38 2.23 6.13
C LEU A 105 -0.57 1.63 5.08
N ALA A 106 -0.24 1.72 3.80
CA ALA A 106 -1.05 1.12 2.73
C ALA A 106 -1.03 -0.41 2.78
N SER A 107 0.08 -1.02 3.20
CA SER A 107 0.21 -2.48 3.30
C SER A 107 -0.62 -3.10 4.42
N GLU A 108 -1.11 -2.30 5.38
CA GLU A 108 -2.00 -2.78 6.45
C GLU A 108 -3.29 -3.37 5.88
N ALA A 109 -3.90 -2.73 4.88
CA ALA A 109 -5.09 -3.25 4.21
C ALA A 109 -4.85 -4.63 3.56
N LEU A 110 -3.64 -4.84 3.03
CA LEU A 110 -3.23 -6.12 2.45
C LEU A 110 -2.97 -7.17 3.55
N ALA A 111 -2.35 -6.75 4.65
CA ALA A 111 -2.06 -7.59 5.81
C ALA A 111 -3.34 -8.14 6.45
N GLN A 112 -4.40 -7.34 6.54
CA GLN A 112 -5.71 -7.81 7.04
C GLN A 112 -6.33 -8.88 6.13
N GLN A 113 -5.96 -8.91 4.84
CA GLN A 113 -6.39 -9.90 3.86
C GLN A 113 -5.39 -11.05 3.68
N TRP A 114 -4.45 -11.23 4.63
CA TRP A 114 -3.54 -12.38 4.63
C TRP A 114 -4.23 -13.75 4.42
N PRO A 115 -5.48 -14.02 4.91
CA PRO A 115 -6.10 -15.32 4.68
C PRO A 115 -6.40 -15.57 3.19
N VAL A 116 -6.69 -14.52 2.43
CA VAL A 116 -6.92 -14.61 0.98
C VAL A 116 -5.63 -15.01 0.28
N ILE A 117 -4.50 -14.39 0.66
CA ILE A 117 -3.17 -14.70 0.11
C ILE A 117 -2.75 -16.12 0.49
N ALA A 118 -2.93 -16.50 1.74
CA ALA A 118 -2.57 -17.83 2.23
C ALA A 118 -3.36 -18.94 1.53
N ARG A 119 -4.68 -18.73 1.36
CA ARG A 119 -5.56 -19.65 0.62
C ARG A 119 -5.20 -19.76 -0.85
N PHE A 120 -4.85 -18.65 -1.50
CA PHE A 120 -4.37 -18.66 -2.88
C PHE A 120 -3.06 -19.45 -3.02
N ALA A 121 -2.14 -19.27 -2.08
CA ALA A 121 -0.85 -19.97 -2.06
C ALA A 121 -0.98 -21.48 -1.81
N HIS A 122 -2.02 -21.91 -1.08
CA HIS A 122 -2.30 -23.31 -0.73
C HIS A 122 -3.61 -23.80 -1.36
N ARG A 123 -3.91 -23.34 -2.57
CA ARG A 123 -5.13 -23.70 -3.29
C ARG A 123 -5.05 -25.16 -3.75
N GLU A 124 -6.18 -25.87 -3.62
CA GLU A 124 -6.35 -27.24 -4.12
C GLU A 124 -7.57 -27.30 -5.05
N PRO A 125 -7.53 -28.11 -6.13
CA PRO A 125 -8.67 -28.27 -7.01
C PRO A 125 -9.78 -29.08 -6.32
N PHE A 126 -11.03 -28.69 -6.54
CA PHE A 126 -12.19 -29.44 -6.04
C PHE A 126 -12.58 -30.60 -6.96
N GLY A 127 -12.17 -30.55 -8.23
CA GLY A 127 -12.53 -31.55 -9.25
C GLY A 127 -13.98 -31.42 -9.73
N ILE A 128 -14.65 -30.32 -9.37
CA ILE A 128 -16.05 -30.05 -9.71
C ILE A 128 -16.08 -28.79 -10.57
N ALA A 129 -16.45 -28.95 -11.83
CA ALA A 129 -16.60 -27.83 -12.75
C ALA A 129 -17.98 -27.16 -12.60
N ASP A 130 -17.99 -25.84 -12.65
CA ASP A 130 -19.22 -25.06 -12.66
C ASP A 130 -19.95 -25.21 -14.02
N PRO A 131 -21.30 -25.32 -14.05
CA PRO A 131 -22.04 -25.54 -15.29
C PRO A 131 -22.05 -24.38 -16.29
N LEU A 132 -21.70 -23.15 -15.85
CA LEU A 132 -21.87 -21.93 -16.65
C LEU A 132 -20.58 -21.53 -17.39
N PHE A 133 -19.44 -21.61 -16.71
CA PHE A 133 -18.13 -21.20 -17.22
C PHE A 133 -17.11 -22.35 -17.29
N GLY A 134 -17.48 -23.55 -16.81
CA GLY A 134 -16.62 -24.73 -16.87
C GLY A 134 -15.34 -24.60 -16.03
N ARG A 135 -15.33 -23.73 -15.01
CA ARG A 135 -14.21 -23.54 -14.09
C ARG A 135 -14.39 -24.38 -12.85
N ASP A 136 -13.28 -24.86 -12.29
CA ASP A 136 -13.32 -25.56 -11.01
C ASP A 136 -13.84 -24.63 -9.90
N VAL A 137 -14.64 -25.16 -8.97
CA VAL A 137 -15.15 -24.40 -7.82
C VAL A 137 -14.01 -23.74 -7.01
N GLY A 138 -12.83 -24.36 -6.97
CA GLY A 138 -11.63 -23.81 -6.32
C GLY A 138 -11.17 -22.48 -6.91
N PHE A 139 -11.44 -22.21 -8.20
CA PHE A 139 -11.19 -20.90 -8.79
C PHE A 139 -11.95 -19.79 -8.05
N TYR A 140 -13.24 -20.01 -7.76
CA TYR A 140 -14.10 -19.01 -7.13
C TYR A 140 -13.79 -18.82 -5.64
N MET A 141 -13.34 -19.88 -4.95
CA MET A 141 -13.01 -19.81 -3.52
C MET A 141 -11.61 -19.27 -3.22
N PHE A 142 -10.64 -19.53 -4.10
CA PHE A 142 -9.23 -19.22 -3.83
C PHE A 142 -8.65 -18.16 -4.76
N GLU A 143 -8.90 -18.26 -6.07
CA GLU A 143 -8.27 -17.37 -7.06
C GLU A 143 -9.03 -16.06 -7.22
N LEU A 144 -10.35 -16.12 -7.34
CA LEU A 144 -11.20 -14.95 -7.56
C LEU A 144 -11.03 -13.89 -6.44
N PRO A 145 -11.07 -14.24 -5.14
CA PRO A 145 -10.87 -13.26 -4.07
C PRO A 145 -9.46 -12.65 -4.09
N PHE A 146 -8.44 -13.45 -4.45
CA PHE A 146 -7.06 -12.98 -4.57
C PHE A 146 -6.90 -11.96 -5.69
N TRP A 147 -7.45 -12.25 -6.88
CA TRP A 147 -7.38 -11.32 -8.01
C TRP A 147 -8.11 -10.00 -7.72
N ARG A 148 -9.23 -10.05 -7.01
CA ARG A 148 -9.92 -8.83 -6.56
C ARG A 148 -9.13 -8.03 -5.55
N MET A 149 -8.60 -8.69 -4.53
CA MET A 149 -7.75 -8.03 -3.53
C MET A 149 -6.55 -7.35 -4.22
N LEU A 150 -5.89 -8.05 -5.15
CA LEU A 150 -4.75 -7.52 -5.88
C LEU A 150 -5.15 -6.30 -6.71
N HIS A 151 -6.27 -6.37 -7.42
CA HIS A 151 -6.79 -5.28 -8.23
C HIS A 151 -7.13 -4.04 -7.38
N GLY A 152 -7.88 -4.22 -6.29
CA GLY A 152 -8.23 -3.15 -5.37
C GLY A 152 -7.01 -2.53 -4.70
N SER A 153 -6.03 -3.35 -4.31
CA SER A 153 -4.78 -2.88 -3.70
C SER A 153 -3.90 -2.11 -4.69
N ALA A 154 -3.84 -2.56 -5.95
CA ALA A 154 -3.13 -1.86 -7.03
C ALA A 154 -3.76 -0.49 -7.31
N ALA A 155 -5.10 -0.43 -7.44
CA ALA A 155 -5.80 0.83 -7.60
C ALA A 155 -5.56 1.78 -6.42
N GLY A 156 -5.62 1.27 -5.19
CA GLY A 156 -5.37 2.03 -3.97
C GLY A 156 -3.96 2.64 -3.92
N VAL A 157 -2.91 1.84 -4.20
CA VAL A 157 -1.52 2.35 -4.17
C VAL A 157 -1.25 3.34 -5.31
N VAL A 158 -1.86 3.15 -6.49
CA VAL A 158 -1.74 4.10 -7.60
C VAL A 158 -2.43 5.42 -7.24
N ALA A 159 -3.65 5.38 -6.69
CA ALA A 159 -4.36 6.58 -6.26
C ALA A 159 -3.57 7.35 -5.18
N LEU A 160 -3.05 6.65 -4.18
CA LEU A 160 -2.20 7.23 -3.14
C LEU A 160 -0.94 7.89 -3.75
N THR A 161 -0.29 7.20 -4.67
CA THR A 161 0.90 7.72 -5.37
C THR A 161 0.56 8.95 -6.20
N ALA A 162 -0.58 8.96 -6.88
CA ALA A 162 -1.05 10.09 -7.67
C ALA A 162 -1.26 11.34 -6.80
N VAL A 163 -1.81 11.19 -5.59
CA VAL A 163 -1.93 12.29 -4.62
C VAL A 163 -0.57 12.87 -4.27
N PHE A 164 0.43 12.03 -3.95
CA PHE A 164 1.77 12.53 -3.63
C PHE A 164 2.46 13.19 -4.82
N VAL A 165 2.40 12.58 -6.01
CA VAL A 165 2.99 13.14 -7.23
C VAL A 165 2.34 14.48 -7.58
N LEU A 166 1.02 14.57 -7.48
CA LEU A 166 0.29 15.82 -7.67
C LEU A 166 0.72 16.88 -6.66
N ALA A 167 0.80 16.54 -5.37
CA ALA A 167 1.24 17.46 -4.33
C ALA A 167 2.65 17.99 -4.61
N VAL A 168 3.60 17.13 -4.99
CA VAL A 168 4.96 17.53 -5.32
C VAL A 168 4.99 18.46 -6.56
N TYR A 169 4.23 18.15 -7.61
CA TYR A 169 4.16 19.03 -8.78
C TYR A 169 3.49 20.36 -8.46
N MET A 170 2.44 20.39 -7.62
CA MET A 170 1.81 21.63 -7.19
C MET A 170 2.76 22.49 -6.36
N LEU A 171 3.52 21.89 -5.44
CA LEU A 171 4.54 22.59 -4.65
C LEU A 171 5.65 23.16 -5.56
N ALA A 172 6.18 22.34 -6.48
CA ALA A 172 7.20 22.80 -7.43
C ALA A 172 6.69 23.97 -8.31
N ARG A 173 5.41 23.95 -8.68
CA ARG A 173 4.77 25.02 -9.47
C ARG A 173 4.38 26.26 -8.65
N ALA A 174 3.97 26.10 -7.40
CA ALA A 174 3.64 27.23 -6.52
C ALA A 174 4.85 28.14 -6.33
N VAL A 175 6.06 27.55 -6.29
CA VAL A 175 7.32 28.29 -6.28
C VAL A 175 7.54 29.03 -7.61
N GLU A 176 7.07 28.51 -8.74
CA GLU A 176 7.17 29.11 -10.09
C GLU A 176 6.20 30.27 -10.41
N TRP A 177 5.27 30.64 -9.51
CA TRP A 177 4.15 31.58 -9.71
C TRP A 177 4.54 33.06 -10.00
N THR A 178 5.70 33.37 -10.59
CA THR A 178 6.12 34.77 -10.81
C THR A 178 6.05 35.28 -12.26
N ARG A 179 6.02 34.46 -13.34
CA ARG A 179 5.81 35.01 -14.70
C ARG A 179 5.20 34.03 -15.71
N SER A 180 4.01 34.41 -16.19
CA SER A 180 3.40 34.16 -17.52
C SER A 180 3.11 32.72 -17.99
N ARG A 181 1.82 32.54 -18.34
CA ARG A 181 1.17 31.53 -19.21
C ARG A 181 1.12 30.09 -18.70
N LEU A 182 -0.11 29.58 -18.64
CA LEU A 182 -0.52 28.22 -18.28
C LEU A 182 -0.08 27.18 -19.34
N PHE A 183 1.22 26.97 -19.52
CA PHE A 183 1.69 25.80 -20.24
C PHE A 183 2.14 24.76 -19.23
N LEU A 184 1.32 23.71 -19.07
CA LEU A 184 1.80 22.47 -18.46
C LEU A 184 2.97 21.99 -19.33
N ASN A 185 4.20 22.03 -18.81
CA ASN A 185 5.31 21.31 -19.43
C ASN A 185 4.86 19.86 -19.70
N ASP A 186 5.24 19.31 -20.84
CA ASP A 186 4.77 17.99 -21.29
C ASP A 186 5.06 16.86 -20.28
N GLY A 187 6.14 16.96 -19.51
CA GLY A 187 6.57 15.94 -18.54
C GLY A 187 5.56 15.66 -17.43
N PRO A 188 5.24 16.61 -16.53
CA PRO A 188 4.28 16.41 -15.44
C PRO A 188 2.89 15.96 -15.91
N ARG A 189 2.41 16.50 -17.04
CA ARG A 189 1.12 16.10 -17.62
C ARG A 189 1.16 14.64 -18.06
N ARG A 190 2.19 14.20 -18.80
CA ARG A 190 2.33 12.80 -19.24
C ARG A 190 2.46 11.85 -18.06
N HIS A 191 3.20 12.22 -17.02
CA HIS A 191 3.37 11.39 -15.83
C HIS A 191 2.05 11.22 -15.06
N LEU A 192 1.31 12.31 -14.83
CA LEU A 192 0.00 12.24 -14.18
C LEU A 192 -1.04 11.49 -15.02
N LEU A 193 -1.03 11.66 -16.35
CA LEU A 193 -1.88 10.89 -17.25
C LEU A 193 -1.51 9.40 -17.27
N ALA A 194 -0.22 9.06 -17.22
CA ALA A 194 0.22 7.68 -17.13
C ALA A 194 -0.19 7.03 -15.80
N LEU A 195 -0.08 7.76 -14.68
CA LEU A 195 -0.58 7.31 -13.38
C LEU A 195 -2.11 7.17 -13.36
N ALA A 196 -2.83 8.12 -13.96
CA ALA A 196 -4.28 8.05 -14.08
C ALA A 196 -4.72 6.85 -14.95
N ALA A 197 -4.01 6.59 -16.05
CA ALA A 197 -4.25 5.43 -16.90
C ALA A 197 -3.92 4.11 -16.17
N ALA A 198 -2.86 4.08 -15.37
CA ALA A 198 -2.50 2.91 -14.55
C ALA A 198 -3.50 2.67 -13.41
N GLY A 199 -4.06 3.74 -12.83
CA GLY A 199 -5.00 3.70 -11.72
C GLY A 199 -6.46 3.49 -12.14
N ALA A 200 -6.75 3.70 -13.43
CA ALA A 200 -8.00 3.32 -14.08
C ALA A 200 -7.74 2.09 -14.96
N PRO A 201 -7.47 0.91 -14.37
CA PRO A 201 -7.43 -0.31 -15.15
C PRO A 201 -8.74 -0.45 -15.93
N PRO A 202 -8.72 -1.07 -17.12
CA PRO A 202 -9.93 -1.22 -17.92
C PRO A 202 -10.97 -1.89 -17.03
N LYS A 203 -12.21 -1.37 -17.02
CA LYS A 203 -13.29 -2.02 -16.28
C LYS A 203 -13.54 -3.46 -16.75
N ALA A 204 -12.99 -3.87 -17.90
CA ALA A 204 -13.19 -5.20 -18.49
C ALA A 204 -12.78 -6.37 -17.56
N PRO A 205 -11.56 -6.43 -16.99
CA PRO A 205 -11.24 -7.42 -15.95
C PRO A 205 -12.18 -7.36 -14.74
N ASP A 206 -12.52 -6.17 -14.24
CA ASP A 206 -13.49 -6.03 -13.14
C ASP A 206 -14.87 -6.60 -13.53
N TYR A 207 -15.35 -6.33 -14.74
CA TYR A 207 -16.60 -6.89 -15.24
C TYR A 207 -16.54 -8.40 -15.42
N ARG A 208 -15.39 -8.95 -15.84
CA ARG A 208 -15.19 -10.41 -15.92
C ARG A 208 -15.18 -11.04 -14.53
N LEU A 209 -14.54 -10.39 -13.55
CA LEU A 209 -14.56 -10.83 -12.16
C LEU A 209 -15.96 -10.69 -11.56
N ALA A 210 -16.72 -9.66 -11.92
CA ALA A 210 -18.11 -9.45 -11.50
C ALA A 210 -19.09 -10.43 -12.18
N LEU A 211 -18.80 -10.86 -13.40
CA LEU A 211 -19.61 -11.85 -14.12
C LEU A 211 -19.67 -13.18 -13.34
N PHE A 212 -18.54 -13.55 -12.73
CA PHE A 212 -18.43 -14.72 -11.87
C PHE A 212 -19.23 -14.58 -10.55
N GLU A 213 -19.67 -13.38 -10.16
CA GLU A 213 -20.51 -13.16 -8.96
C GLU A 213 -22.00 -13.30 -9.18
N LEU A 214 -22.47 -13.29 -10.43
CA LEU A 214 -23.88 -13.54 -10.73
C LEU A 214 -24.34 -14.91 -10.19
N LEU A 215 -23.41 -15.84 -9.98
CA LEU A 215 -23.64 -17.13 -9.33
C LEU A 215 -23.90 -17.04 -7.81
N PHE A 216 -23.41 -15.98 -7.17
CA PHE A 216 -23.53 -15.73 -5.73
C PHE A 216 -24.63 -14.72 -5.37
N SER A 217 -25.14 -13.94 -6.34
CA SER A 217 -26.31 -13.09 -6.15
C SER A 217 -27.59 -13.92 -6.23
N ARG A 218 -28.14 -14.27 -5.07
CA ARG A 218 -29.55 -14.71 -4.95
C ARG A 218 -30.42 -13.54 -4.52
#